data_AF-A0A1I4IQ74-F1
#
_entry.id   AF-A0A1I4IQ74-F1
#
_cell.length_a   1.000
_cell.length_b   1.000
_cell.length_c   1.000
_cell.angle_alpha   90.00
_cell.angle_beta   90.00
_cell.angle_gamma   90.00
#
_symmetry.space_group_name_H-M   'P 1'
#
loop_
_entity.id
_entity.type
_entity.pdbx_description
1 polymer ?
#
loop_
_entity_poly.entity_id
_entity_poly.type
_entity_poly.pdbx_seq_one_letter_code
_entity_poly.pdbx_strand_id
1 'polypeptide(L)' 'MELDRLMADARALGVIQHARRMIARHVGAPTKYERIDHHTHRIVCLETEVIFHTARSSLDIFERWKEAYESH' A
#
# COMPACT_ATOMS: atom_id res chain seq x y z
N MET A 1 6.47 -11.08 22.41
CA MET A 1 7.37 -10.73 21.30
C MET A 1 7.05 -11.43 19.98
N GLU A 2 6.43 -12.62 19.96
CA GLU A 2 5.93 -13.24 18.70
C GLU A 2 4.47 -12.86 18.38
N LEU A 3 3.62 -12.78 19.41
CA LEU A 3 2.21 -12.35 19.28
C LEU A 3 2.08 -10.90 18.78
N ASP A 4 2.87 -9.98 19.34
CA ASP A 4 2.89 -8.57 18.94
C ASP A 4 3.27 -8.40 17.46
N ARG A 5 4.15 -9.27 16.96
CA ARG A 5 4.58 -9.30 15.56
C ARG A 5 3.44 -9.74 14.63
N LEU A 6 2.74 -10.81 14.98
CA LEU A 6 1.59 -11.31 14.23
C LEU A 6 0.45 -10.28 14.20
N MET A 7 0.22 -9.56 15.31
CA MET A 7 -0.80 -8.51 15.37
C MET A 7 -0.41 -7.27 14.55
N ALA A 8 0.86 -6.89 14.54
CA ALA A 8 1.37 -5.81 13.70
C ALA A 8 1.24 -6.13 12.20
N ASP A 9 1.52 -7.37 11.81
CA ASP A 9 1.36 -7.85 10.43
C ASP A 9 -0.11 -7.83 9.98
N ALA A 10 -1.04 -8.30 10.82
CA ALA A 10 -2.47 -8.28 10.51
C ALA A 10 -3.01 -6.84 10.33
N ARG A 11 -2.58 -5.92 11.19
CA ARG A 11 -2.94 -4.49 11.07
C ARG A 11 -2.39 -3.87 9.79
N ALA A 12 -1.12 -4.15 9.47
CA ALA A 12 -0.49 -3.67 8.24
C ALA A 12 -1.22 -4.16 6.98
N LEU A 13 -1.63 -5.43 6.95
CA LEU A 13 -2.41 -5.98 5.83
C LEU A 13 -3.75 -5.28 5.65
N GLY A 14 -4.46 -4.98 6.74
CA GLY A 14 -5.72 -4.21 6.68
C GLY A 14 -5.55 -2.82 6.07
N VAL A 15 -4.48 -2.12 6.47
CA VAL A 15 -4.11 -0.82 5.93
C VAL A 15 -3.77 -0.89 4.43
N ILE A 16 -2.93 -1.85 4.04
CA ILE A 16 -2.51 -2.06 2.64
C ILE A 16 -3.73 -2.39 1.77
N GLN A 17 -4.60 -3.30 2.21
CA GLN A 17 -5.82 -3.64 1.48
C GLN A 17 -6.75 -2.44 1.30
N HIS A 18 -6.88 -1.59 2.32
CA HIS A 18 -7.70 -0.39 2.22
C HIS A 18 -7.08 0.61 1.22
N ALA A 19 -5.77 0.85 1.28
CA ALA A 19 -5.07 1.72 0.32
C ALA A 19 -5.24 1.22 -1.13
N ARG A 20 -5.06 -0.09 -1.36
CA ARG A 20 -5.28 -0.71 -2.68
C ARG A 20 -6.69 -0.48 -3.22
N ARG A 21 -7.72 -0.51 -2.37
CA ARG A 21 -9.10 -0.21 -2.78
C ARG A 21 -9.29 1.26 -3.12
N MET A 22 -8.67 2.18 -2.39
CA MET A 22 -8.71 3.60 -2.70
C MET A 22 -8.08 3.88 -4.07
N ILE A 23 -6.88 3.35 -4.31
CA ILE A 23 -6.18 3.45 -5.60
C ILE A 23 -7.04 2.87 -6.73
N ALA A 24 -7.52 1.63 -6.57
CA ALA A 24 -8.31 0.97 -7.61
C ALA A 24 -9.59 1.73 -7.98
N ARG A 25 -10.24 2.34 -6.98
CA ARG A 25 -11.43 3.19 -7.21
C ARG A 25 -11.08 4.52 -7.87
N HIS A 26 -9.94 5.10 -7.55
CA HIS A 26 -9.52 6.39 -8.10
C HIS A 26 -9.28 6.32 -9.62
N VAL A 27 -8.64 5.25 -10.10
CA VAL A 27 -8.35 5.08 -11.54
C VAL A 27 -9.24 4.08 -12.28
N GLY A 28 -10.11 3.35 -11.56
CA GLY A 28 -10.96 2.32 -12.17
C GLY A 28 -10.19 1.09 -12.67
N ALA A 29 -8.99 0.82 -12.13
CA ALA A 29 -8.11 -0.26 -12.56
C ALA A 29 -7.64 -1.13 -11.38
N PRO A 30 -7.35 -2.43 -11.59
CA PRO A 30 -6.85 -3.30 -10.52
C PRO A 30 -5.43 -2.90 -10.08
N THR A 31 -5.11 -3.17 -8.81
CA THR A 31 -3.78 -2.95 -8.23
C THR A 31 -3.02 -4.25 -8.02
N LYS A 32 -1.71 -4.23 -8.21
CA LYS A 32 -0.79 -5.30 -7.80
C LYS A 32 -0.13 -4.94 -6.47
N TYR A 33 0.09 -5.94 -5.61
CA TYR A 33 0.79 -5.76 -4.34
C TYR A 33 1.87 -6.82 -4.21
N GLU A 34 3.05 -6.36 -3.81
CA GLU A 34 4.23 -7.18 -3.57
C GLU A 34 4.80 -6.84 -2.20
N ARG A 35 5.14 -7.87 -1.42
CA ARG A 35 5.95 -7.71 -0.20
C ARG A 35 7.39 -7.98 -0.61
N ILE A 36 8.22 -6.94 -0.65
CA ILE A 36 9.63 -7.03 -1.07
C ILE A 36 10.45 -7.71 0.01
N ASP A 37 10.26 -7.30 1.27
CA ASP A 37 10.86 -7.90 2.44
C ASP A 37 9.90 -7.79 3.65
N HIS A 38 10.37 -8.06 4.87
CA HIS A 38 9.52 -8.03 6.06
C HIS A 38 8.88 -6.67 6.36
N HIS A 39 9.55 -5.57 6.00
CA HIS A 39 9.08 -4.21 6.24
C HIS A 39 8.70 -3.48 4.95
N THR A 40 9.28 -3.88 3.82
CA THR A 40 9.11 -3.16 2.55
C THR A 40 7.95 -3.73 1.73
N HIS A 41 7.04 -2.83 1.36
CA HIS A 41 5.86 -3.12 0.57
C HIS A 41 5.86 -2.29 -0.71
N ARG A 42 5.31 -2.86 -1.78
CA ARG A 42 5.13 -2.19 -3.07
C ARG A 42 3.70 -2.37 -3.56
N ILE A 43 3.10 -1.29 -4.05
CA ILE A 43 1.83 -1.31 -4.77
C ILE A 43 2.05 -0.70 -6.16
N VAL A 44 1.53 -1.36 -7.20
CA VAL A 44 1.64 -0.92 -8.60
C VAL A 44 0.24 -0.83 -9.22
N CYS A 45 -0.03 0.26 -9.95
CA CYS A 45 -1.26 0.47 -10.71
C CYS A 45 -0.99 1.41 -11.90
N LEU A 46 -1.44 1.04 -13.11
CA LEU A 46 -1.28 1.82 -14.35
C LEU A 46 0.12 2.43 -14.51
N GLU A 47 1.16 1.60 -14.35
CA GLU A 47 2.58 1.98 -14.47
C GLU A 47 3.14 2.86 -13.33
N THR A 48 2.28 3.45 -12.48
CA THR A 48 2.70 4.12 -11.24
C THR A 48 2.91 3.13 -10.11
N GLU A 49 4.00 3.28 -9.37
CA GLU A 49 4.30 2.49 -8.18
C GLU A 49 4.51 3.35 -6.92
N VAL A 50 4.23 2.76 -5.77
CA VAL A 50 4.60 3.32 -4.46
C VAL A 50 5.30 2.25 -3.62
N ILE A 51 6.44 2.60 -3.04
CA ILE A 51 7.24 1.75 -2.14
C ILE A 51 7.25 2.39 -0.74
N PHE A 52 6.96 1.57 0.29
CA PHE A 52 6.88 2.05 1.67
C PHE A 52 7.27 0.96 2.69
N HIS A 53 7.88 1.39 3.80
CA HIS A 53 8.32 0.50 4.88
C HIS A 53 7.31 0.36 6.04
N THR A 54 6.34 1.26 6.13
CA THR A 54 5.34 1.22 7.21
C THR A 54 3.96 1.41 6.64
N ALA A 55 3.03 0.52 7.01
CA ALA A 55 1.63 0.60 6.64
C ALA A 55 0.81 1.18 7.80
N ARG A 56 1.14 2.41 8.24
CA ARG A 56 0.46 3.05 9.38
C ARG A 56 -0.91 3.64 9.01
N SER A 57 -1.04 4.14 7.78
CA SER A 57 -2.26 4.78 7.28
C SER A 57 -2.50 4.42 5.82
N SER A 58 -3.73 4.05 5.49
CA SER A 58 -4.10 3.76 4.10
C SER A 58 -4.19 5.03 3.26
N LEU A 59 -4.52 6.15 3.91
CA LEU A 59 -4.59 7.46 3.27
C LEU A 59 -3.19 7.94 2.88
N ASP A 60 -2.19 7.77 3.74
CA ASP A 60 -0.80 8.12 3.44
C ASP A 60 -0.28 7.37 2.21
N ILE A 61 -0.51 6.05 2.15
CA ILE A 61 -0.12 5.23 1.00
C ILE A 61 -0.84 5.70 -0.27
N PHE A 62 -2.13 6.03 -0.17
CA PHE A 62 -2.93 6.50 -1.31
C PHE A 62 -2.44 7.86 -1.83
N GLU A 63 -2.25 8.86 -0.96
CA GLU A 63 -1.79 10.19 -1.38
C GLU A 63 -0.40 10.13 -2.00
N ARG A 64 0.54 9.35 -1.43
CA ARG A 64 1.87 9.16 -2.02
C ARG A 64 1.81 8.50 -3.40
N TRP A 65 0.93 7.52 -3.60
CA TRP A 65 0.72 6.93 -4.92
C TRP A 65 0.06 7.92 -5.89
N LYS A 66 -0.91 8.70 -5.42
CA LYS A 66 -1.66 9.67 -6.21
C LYS A 66 -0.75 10.82 -6.68
N GLU A 67 0.08 11.35 -5.79
CA GLU A 67 1.10 12.35 -6.14
C GLU A 67 2.04 11.84 -7.24
N ALA A 68 2.47 10.58 -7.14
CA ALA A 68 3.29 9.94 -8.17
C ALA A 68 2.52 9.75 -9.49
N TYR A 69 1.22 9.44 -9.44
CA TYR A 69 0.37 9.27 -10.62
C TYR A 69 0.11 10.61 -11.33
N GLU A 70 -0.19 11.67 -10.57
CA GLU A 70 -0.52 13.01 -11.09
C GLU A 70 0.73 13.82 -11.53
N SER A 71 1.92 13.37 -11.17
CA SER A 71 3.19 13.97 -11.63
C SER A 71 3.67 13.47 -13.00
N HIS A 72 2.95 12.51 -13.59
CA HIS A 72 3.17 12.04 -14.97
C HIS A 72 2.33 12.84 -15.97
#